data_AF-A0A382MNJ2-F1
#
_entry.id   AF-A0A382MNJ2-F1
#
_cell.length_a   1.000
_cell.length_b   1.000
_cell.length_c   1.000
_cell.angle_alpha   90.00
_cell.angle_beta   90.00
_cell.angle_gamma   90.00
#
_symmetry.space_group_name_H-M   'P 1'
#
loop_
_entity.id
_entity.type
_entity.pdbx_description
1 polymer ?
#
loop_
_entity_poly.entity_id
_entity_poly.type
_entity_poly.pdbx_seq_one_letter_code
_entity_poly.pdbx_strand_id
1 'polypeptide(L)'
;MNLAFNLARDQSGLTGPNPPVGCVIVKNDEVISIGQTGKNGRPHAEYNAIKSCKENLKGSKMYVSLEPCTHYGKTPPCSNIIIKSKIKEVIFPIIDVDNKTKAKSFKILKSKNIKVKCGILKKEAKKIYKPYIYNRVKKLPFVTGKLAISKDNFIYSKKKKRITKKHSDNI
;
A
#
# COMPACT_ATOMS: atom_id res chain seq x y z
N MET A 1 4.18 -10.87 3.05
CA MET A 1 3.90 -9.88 1.98
C MET A 1 2.44 -9.90 1.51
N ASN A 2 1.86 -11.03 1.10
CA ASN A 2 0.44 -11.06 0.68
C ASN A 2 -0.54 -10.49 1.72
N LEU A 3 -0.31 -10.73 3.02
CA LEU A 3 -1.10 -10.09 4.08
C LEU A 3 -1.03 -8.56 4.04
N ALA A 4 0.16 -7.98 3.82
CA ALA A 4 0.33 -6.53 3.64
C ALA A 4 -0.41 -6.00 2.40
N PHE A 5 -0.51 -6.80 1.33
CA PHE A 5 -1.34 -6.43 0.17
C PHE A 5 -2.83 -6.45 0.45
N ASN A 6 -3.32 -7.41 1.24
CA ASN A 6 -4.72 -7.45 1.63
C ASN A 6 -5.08 -6.20 2.45
N LEU A 7 -4.26 -5.88 3.47
CA LEU A 7 -4.40 -4.64 4.25
C LEU A 7 -4.36 -3.37 3.38
N ALA A 8 -3.52 -3.33 2.35
CA ALA A 8 -3.51 -2.21 1.40
C ALA A 8 -4.80 -2.16 0.57
N ARG A 9 -5.33 -3.30 0.13
CA ARG A 9 -6.57 -3.35 -0.66
C ARG A 9 -7.77 -2.88 0.16
N ASP A 10 -7.84 -3.25 1.43
CA ASP A 10 -8.93 -2.86 2.34
C ASP A 10 -9.05 -1.33 2.52
N GLN A 11 -7.98 -0.58 2.24
CA GLN A 11 -7.97 0.89 2.30
C GLN A 11 -8.05 1.56 0.92
N SER A 12 -8.26 0.80 -0.15
CA SER A 12 -8.37 1.35 -1.49
C SER A 12 -9.57 2.29 -1.61
N GLY A 13 -9.34 3.51 -2.10
CA GLY A 13 -10.36 4.57 -2.20
C GLY A 13 -10.58 5.36 -0.91
N LEU A 14 -10.04 4.93 0.23
CA LEU A 14 -10.24 5.59 1.54
C LEU A 14 -9.10 6.53 1.94
N THR A 15 -7.96 6.49 1.23
CA THR A 15 -6.73 7.22 1.58
C THR A 15 -6.54 8.55 0.85
N GLY A 16 -7.53 8.99 0.08
CA GLY A 16 -7.48 10.21 -0.72
C GLY A 16 -6.30 10.20 -1.71
N PRO A 17 -5.46 11.26 -1.75
CA PRO A 17 -4.33 11.34 -2.70
C PRO A 17 -3.11 10.48 -2.32
N ASN A 18 -3.11 9.89 -1.12
CA ASN A 18 -2.03 9.02 -0.65
C ASN A 18 -2.28 7.58 -1.10
N PRO A 19 -1.23 6.78 -1.35
CA PRO A 19 -1.39 5.37 -1.66
C PRO A 19 -1.90 4.60 -0.43
N PRO A 20 -2.79 3.62 -0.62
CA PRO A 20 -3.13 2.71 0.45
C PRO A 20 -1.97 1.73 0.65
N VAL A 21 -1.46 1.65 1.88
CA VAL A 21 -0.30 0.81 2.22
C VAL A 21 -0.72 -0.11 3.35
N GLY A 22 -0.24 -1.34 3.31
CA GLY A 22 -0.33 -2.29 4.41
C GLY A 22 1.07 -2.60 4.92
N CYS A 23 1.15 -2.87 6.22
CA CYS A 23 2.37 -3.17 6.94
C CYS A 23 2.13 -4.34 7.89
N VAL A 24 3.07 -5.28 7.92
CA VAL A 24 3.05 -6.46 8.79
C VAL A 24 4.42 -6.58 9.43
N ILE A 25 4.47 -6.72 10.75
CA ILE A 25 5.69 -6.91 11.51
C ILE A 25 5.72 -8.36 12.00
N VAL A 26 6.85 -9.03 11.75
CA VAL A 26 7.07 -10.44 12.07
C VAL A 26 8.30 -10.59 12.94
N LYS A 27 8.21 -11.41 13.98
CA LYS A 27 9.33 -11.78 14.84
C LYS A 27 9.20 -13.25 15.22
N ASN A 28 10.30 -14.00 15.18
CA ASN A 28 10.30 -15.46 15.44
C ASN A 28 9.24 -16.20 14.61
N ASP A 29 9.09 -15.80 13.34
CA ASP A 29 8.09 -16.32 12.39
C ASP A 29 6.62 -16.14 12.79
N GLU A 30 6.35 -15.30 13.80
CA GLU A 30 5.01 -14.90 14.23
C GLU A 30 4.68 -13.47 13.81
N VAL A 31 3.43 -13.22 13.43
CA VAL A 31 2.92 -11.86 13.17
C VAL A 31 2.60 -11.19 14.49
N ILE A 32 3.46 -10.25 14.90
CA ILE A 32 3.33 -9.53 16.19
C ILE A 32 2.58 -8.20 16.06
N SER A 33 2.42 -7.69 14.83
CA SER A 33 1.63 -6.49 14.57
C SER A 33 1.28 -6.31 13.10
N ILE A 34 0.17 -5.62 12.84
CA ILE A 34 -0.27 -5.19 11.53
C ILE A 34 -0.70 -3.73 11.55
N GLY A 35 -0.63 -3.07 10.39
CA GLY A 35 -1.07 -1.71 10.21
C GLY A 35 -1.44 -1.43 8.77
N GLN A 36 -2.30 -0.45 8.58
CA GLN A 36 -2.73 0.03 7.27
C GLN A 36 -2.81 1.55 7.28
N THR A 37 -2.67 2.18 6.12
CA THR A 37 -2.81 3.63 6.00
C THR A 37 -4.22 4.03 6.45
N GLY A 38 -4.31 5.01 7.35
CA GLY A 38 -5.59 5.50 7.85
C GLY A 38 -6.42 6.24 6.78
N LYS A 39 -7.71 6.45 7.08
CA LYS A 39 -8.61 7.28 6.26
C LYS A 39 -7.97 8.64 5.99
N ASN A 40 -8.20 9.20 4.80
CA ASN A 40 -7.55 10.44 4.32
C ASN A 40 -6.02 10.35 4.17
N GLY A 41 -5.43 9.16 4.31
CA GLY A 41 -4.03 8.88 4.01
C GLY A 41 -3.06 9.05 5.18
N ARG A 42 -3.57 9.22 6.40
CA ARG A 42 -2.76 9.31 7.63
C ARG A 42 -3.50 8.69 8.83
N PRO A 43 -2.78 8.17 9.84
CA PRO A 43 -1.33 7.91 9.83
C PRO A 43 -0.95 6.83 8.79
N HIS A 44 0.35 6.70 8.52
CA HIS A 44 0.87 5.69 7.59
C HIS A 44 0.82 4.28 8.19
N ALA A 45 0.85 3.27 7.32
CA ALA A 45 0.76 1.87 7.70
C ALA A 45 1.87 1.44 8.66
N GLU A 46 3.11 1.87 8.40
CA GLU A 46 4.28 1.54 9.22
C GLU A 46 4.15 2.15 10.63
N TYR A 47 3.68 3.40 10.72
CA TYR A 47 3.40 4.04 11.99
C TYR A 47 2.32 3.28 12.77
N ASN A 48 1.21 2.94 12.11
CA ASN A 48 0.11 2.21 12.74
C ASN A 48 0.54 0.82 13.21
N ALA A 49 1.33 0.09 12.42
CA ALA A 49 1.86 -1.22 12.81
C ALA A 49 2.83 -1.12 14.00
N ILE A 50 3.72 -0.13 14.01
CA ILE A 50 4.66 0.06 15.13
C ILE A 50 3.91 0.48 16.40
N LYS A 51 2.98 1.43 16.30
CA LYS A 51 2.30 2.02 17.44
C LYS A 51 1.31 1.05 18.11
N SER A 52 0.71 0.15 17.35
CA SER A 52 -0.21 -0.88 17.86
C SER A 52 0.48 -2.11 18.45
N CYS A 53 1.77 -2.31 18.16
CA CYS A 53 2.52 -3.45 18.69
C CYS A 53 2.75 -3.28 20.19
N LYS A 54 2.37 -4.30 20.97
CA LYS A 54 2.61 -4.35 22.43
C LYS A 54 3.92 -5.06 22.77
N GLU A 55 4.58 -5.66 21.79
CA GLU A 55 5.80 -6.45 21.94
C GLU A 55 7.06 -5.66 21.59
N ASN A 56 8.20 -6.20 21.99
CA ASN A 56 9.50 -5.63 21.63
C ASN A 56 9.82 -5.85 20.14
N LEU A 57 9.77 -4.76 19.37
CA LEU A 57 10.08 -4.71 17.94
C LEU A 57 11.55 -4.93 17.59
N LYS A 58 12.49 -4.84 18.56
CA LYS A 58 13.93 -5.00 18.30
C LYS A 58 14.20 -6.35 17.66
N GLY A 59 14.91 -6.33 16.52
CA GLY A 59 15.30 -7.54 15.81
C GLY A 59 14.25 -8.10 14.85
N SER A 60 13.05 -7.52 14.79
CA SER A 60 11.95 -7.98 13.93
C SER A 60 12.18 -7.68 12.44
N LYS A 61 11.33 -8.28 11.60
CA LYS A 61 11.21 -8.03 10.15
C LYS A 61 9.93 -7.26 9.87
N MET A 62 9.99 -6.25 9.02
CA MET A 62 8.84 -5.49 8.55
C MET A 62 8.58 -5.77 7.08
N TYR A 63 7.36 -6.19 6.74
CA TYR A 63 6.87 -6.29 5.38
C TYR A 63 5.91 -5.13 5.13
N VAL A 64 6.24 -4.29 4.15
CA VAL A 64 5.45 -3.11 3.80
C VAL A 64 5.16 -3.11 2.30
N SER A 65 3.93 -2.82 1.91
CA SER A 65 3.46 -3.04 0.53
C SER A 65 4.01 -2.04 -0.49
N LEU A 66 4.62 -0.94 -0.04
CA LEU A 66 5.28 0.09 -0.85
C LEU A 66 6.55 0.57 -0.13
N GLU A 67 7.50 1.17 -0.84
CA GLU A 67 8.70 1.75 -0.23
C GLU A 67 8.35 2.73 0.91
N PRO A 68 8.93 2.57 2.12
CA PRO A 68 8.67 3.48 3.24
C PRO A 68 9.08 4.91 2.94
N CYS A 69 8.24 5.87 3.34
CA CYS A 69 8.54 7.27 3.12
C CYS A 69 9.76 7.76 3.91
N THR A 70 10.54 8.65 3.28
CA THR A 70 11.81 9.17 3.82
C THR A 70 11.85 10.69 3.93
N HIS A 71 10.83 11.38 3.43
CA HIS A 71 10.79 12.84 3.39
C HIS A 71 10.01 13.39 4.58
N TYR A 72 10.42 14.57 5.06
CA TYR A 72 9.65 15.32 6.03
C TYR A 72 8.47 15.99 5.32
N GLY A 73 7.26 15.71 5.81
CA GLY A 73 6.03 16.36 5.38
C GLY A 73 5.25 16.85 6.60
N LYS A 74 3.92 16.67 6.59
CA LYS A 74 3.08 16.96 7.76
C LYS A 74 3.43 16.11 8.99
N THR A 75 3.99 14.93 8.78
CA THR A 75 4.46 14.02 9.81
C THR A 75 5.93 13.66 9.56
N PRO A 76 6.69 13.28 10.61
CA PRO A 76 8.00 12.68 10.43
C PRO A 76 7.95 11.45 9.50
N PRO A 77 9.03 11.15 8.76
CA PRO A 77 9.05 10.03 7.82
C PRO A 77 8.98 8.68 8.54
N CYS A 78 8.39 7.68 7.88
CA CYS A 78 8.30 6.32 8.39
C CYS A 78 9.69 5.71 8.62
N SER A 79 10.70 6.08 7.82
CA SER A 79 12.09 5.68 8.06
C SER A 79 12.56 5.99 9.49
N ASN A 80 12.17 7.13 10.06
CA ASN A 80 12.62 7.52 11.40
C ASN A 80 12.04 6.60 12.47
N ILE A 81 10.75 6.30 12.41
CA ILE A 81 10.10 5.43 13.41
C ILE A 81 10.60 3.99 13.26
N ILE A 82 10.83 3.51 12.03
CA ILE A 82 11.43 2.18 11.77
C ILE A 82 12.81 2.06 12.44
N ILE A 83 13.66 3.08 12.27
CA ILE A 83 15.00 3.12 12.88
C ILE A 83 14.89 3.13 14.41
N LYS A 84 14.02 3.98 14.98
CA LYS A 84 13.80 4.06 16.43
C LYS A 84 13.32 2.73 17.03
N SER A 85 12.49 1.99 16.29
CA SER A 85 11.97 0.67 16.70
C SER A 85 12.99 -0.46 16.64
N LYS A 86 14.22 -0.22 16.16
CA LYS A 86 15.30 -1.22 16.04
C LYS A 86 14.89 -2.46 15.24
N ILE A 87 14.05 -2.27 14.22
CA ILE A 87 13.69 -3.30 13.23
C ILE A 87 14.95 -3.68 12.46
N LYS A 88 15.19 -4.98 12.28
CA LYS A 88 16.43 -5.50 11.67
C LYS A 88 16.36 -5.61 10.16
N GLU A 89 15.17 -5.86 9.62
CA GLU A 89 14.98 -6.06 8.19
C GLU A 89 13.67 -5.43 7.71
N VAL A 90 13.72 -4.71 6.58
CA VAL A 90 12.55 -4.12 5.93
C VAL A 90 12.45 -4.68 4.51
N ILE A 91 11.28 -5.21 4.17
CA ILE A 91 10.99 -5.87 2.91
C ILE A 91 9.83 -5.16 2.22
N PHE A 92 10.01 -4.73 0.99
CA PHE A 92 8.95 -4.14 0.17
C PHE A 92 9.01 -4.58 -1.30
N PRO A 93 7.90 -4.55 -2.05
CA PRO A 93 7.84 -5.17 -3.38
C PRO A 93 8.30 -4.23 -4.49
N ILE A 94 8.04 -2.92 -4.37
CA ILE A 94 8.33 -1.90 -5.37
C ILE A 94 8.87 -0.62 -4.74
N ILE A 95 9.70 0.09 -5.49
CA ILE A 95 10.19 1.43 -5.19
C ILE A 95 9.07 2.43 -5.44
N ASP A 96 8.92 3.43 -4.58
CA ASP A 96 7.93 4.49 -4.77
C ASP A 96 8.31 5.36 -5.98
N VAL A 97 7.33 5.73 -6.79
CA VAL A 97 7.53 6.62 -7.94
C VAL A 97 7.52 8.09 -7.54
N ASP A 98 7.10 8.44 -6.32
CA ASP A 98 7.20 9.80 -5.80
C ASP A 98 8.67 10.20 -5.63
N ASN A 99 9.12 11.23 -6.37
CA ASN A 99 10.48 11.77 -6.31
C ASN A 99 10.95 12.14 -4.90
N LYS A 100 10.01 12.43 -3.98
CA LYS A 100 10.34 12.71 -2.58
C LYS A 100 10.90 11.49 -1.87
N THR A 101 10.45 10.28 -2.22
CA THR A 101 10.79 9.00 -1.56
C THR A 101 11.69 8.11 -2.41
N LYS A 102 11.50 8.10 -3.74
CA LYS A 102 12.09 7.16 -4.70
C LYS A 102 13.52 6.74 -4.39
N ALA A 103 13.68 5.48 -4.00
CA ALA A 103 14.95 4.78 -3.73
C ALA A 103 15.81 5.35 -2.58
N LYS A 104 15.31 6.34 -1.83
CA LYS A 104 16.05 6.95 -0.71
C LYS A 104 16.01 6.07 0.54
N SER A 105 14.98 5.22 0.67
CA SER A 105 14.81 4.35 1.84
C SER A 105 15.98 3.39 2.02
N PHE A 106 16.54 2.86 0.92
CA PHE A 106 17.71 1.99 0.94
C PHE A 106 18.89 2.63 1.63
N LYS A 107 19.26 3.85 1.20
CA LYS A 107 20.42 4.56 1.74
C LYS A 107 20.24 4.85 3.23
N ILE A 108 19.06 5.37 3.60
CA ILE A 108 18.75 5.75 4.98
C ILE A 108 18.74 4.53 5.90
N LEU A 109 18.00 3.48 5.56
CA LEU A 109 17.90 2.29 6.40
C LEU A 109 19.21 1.50 6.47
N LYS A 110 19.94 1.33 5.35
CA LYS A 110 21.25 0.65 5.35
C LYS A 110 22.30 1.39 6.18
N SER A 111 22.32 2.73 6.14
CA SER A 111 23.24 3.53 6.99
C SER A 111 22.99 3.38 8.49
N LYS A 112 21.88 2.77 8.89
CA LYS A 112 21.53 2.43 10.27
C LYS A 112 21.57 0.92 10.54
N ASN A 113 22.30 0.17 9.72
CA ASN A 113 22.47 -1.29 9.82
C ASN A 113 21.17 -2.09 9.71
N ILE A 114 20.16 -1.55 9.03
CA ILE A 114 18.90 -2.25 8.73
C ILE A 114 19.03 -2.93 7.37
N LYS A 115 18.75 -4.23 7.30
CA LYS A 115 18.72 -4.98 6.04
C LYS A 115 17.51 -4.54 5.23
N VAL A 116 17.69 -4.26 3.93
CA VAL A 116 16.60 -3.87 3.04
C VAL A 116 16.53 -4.84 1.87
N LYS A 117 15.36 -5.45 1.66
CA LYS A 117 15.07 -6.31 0.50
C LYS A 117 13.94 -5.69 -0.32
N CYS A 118 14.14 -5.62 -1.63
CA CYS A 118 13.15 -5.13 -2.57
C CYS A 118 12.91 -6.12 -3.70
N GLY A 119 11.69 -6.15 -4.24
CA GLY A 119 11.37 -6.87 -5.47
C GLY A 119 10.54 -8.15 -5.28
N ILE A 120 10.22 -8.52 -4.04
CA ILE A 120 9.30 -9.62 -3.75
C ILE A 120 7.92 -9.31 -4.33
N LEU A 121 7.27 -10.25 -5.04
CA LEU A 121 5.90 -10.05 -5.59
C LEU A 121 5.70 -8.73 -6.35
N LYS A 122 6.71 -8.33 -7.14
CA LYS A 122 6.73 -7.06 -7.88
C LYS A 122 5.56 -6.92 -8.86
N LYS A 123 5.15 -8.02 -9.50
CA LYS A 123 4.06 -8.03 -10.50
C LYS A 123 2.72 -7.73 -9.82
N GLU A 124 2.49 -8.30 -8.65
CA GLU A 124 1.30 -8.12 -7.83
C GLU A 124 1.21 -6.69 -7.29
N ALA A 125 2.32 -6.17 -6.75
CA ALA A 125 2.38 -4.79 -6.29
C ALA A 125 2.10 -3.78 -7.41
N LYS A 126 2.66 -3.98 -8.60
CA LYS A 126 2.38 -3.12 -9.77
C LYS A 126 0.90 -3.11 -10.15
N LYS A 127 0.17 -4.21 -9.95
CA LYS A 127 -1.28 -4.25 -10.18
C LYS A 127 -2.03 -3.40 -9.15
N ILE A 128 -1.72 -3.58 -7.86
CA ILE A 128 -2.34 -2.84 -6.75
C ILE A 128 -2.11 -1.33 -6.91
N TYR A 129 -0.87 -0.93 -7.21
CA TYR A 129 -0.48 0.48 -7.30
C TYR A 129 -0.61 1.07 -8.70
N LYS A 130 -1.24 0.38 -9.66
CA LYS A 130 -1.39 0.87 -11.05
C LYS A 130 -2.02 2.27 -11.10
N PRO A 131 -3.14 2.57 -10.41
CA PRO A 131 -3.74 3.90 -10.43
C PRO A 131 -2.83 4.97 -9.84
N TYR A 132 -2.20 4.67 -8.70
CA TYR A 132 -1.27 5.57 -8.02
C TYR A 132 -0.05 5.91 -8.88
N ILE A 133 0.59 4.88 -9.46
CA ILE A 133 1.75 5.04 -10.33
C ILE A 133 1.38 5.86 -11.56
N TYR A 134 0.25 5.53 -12.21
CA TYR A 134 -0.23 6.26 -13.38
C TYR A 134 -0.41 7.75 -13.05
N ASN A 135 -1.11 8.06 -11.95
CA ASN A 135 -1.33 9.44 -11.55
C ASN A 135 -0.03 10.20 -11.25
N ARG A 136 0.91 9.59 -10.53
CA ARG A 136 2.18 10.25 -10.17
C ARG A 136 3.08 10.49 -11.37
N VAL A 137 3.12 9.55 -12.31
CA VAL A 137 3.98 9.61 -13.51
C VAL A 137 3.36 10.48 -14.60
N LYS A 138 2.07 10.28 -14.91
CA LYS A 138 1.39 10.97 -16.03
C LYS A 138 0.76 12.29 -15.63
N LYS A 139 0.61 12.59 -14.33
CA LYS A 139 -0.12 13.76 -13.81
C LYS A 139 -1.57 13.82 -14.28
N LEU A 140 -2.17 12.67 -14.55
CA LEU A 140 -3.55 12.50 -15.00
C LEU A 140 -4.31 11.54 -14.06
N PRO A 141 -5.64 11.66 -13.92
CA PRO A 141 -6.41 10.66 -13.20
C PRO A 141 -6.33 9.30 -13.92
N PHE A 142 -6.28 8.23 -13.15
CA PHE A 142 -6.49 6.88 -13.69
C PHE A 142 -7.99 6.63 -13.76
N VAL A 143 -8.52 6.42 -14.97
CA VAL A 143 -9.95 6.28 -15.21
C VAL A 143 -10.30 4.82 -15.46
N THR A 144 -11.28 4.31 -14.71
CA THR A 144 -11.89 3.00 -14.93
C THR A 144 -13.29 3.20 -15.50
N GLY A 145 -13.53 2.73 -16.73
CA GLY A 145 -14.88 2.67 -17.30
C GLY A 145 -15.56 1.35 -16.94
N LYS A 146 -16.73 1.41 -16.31
CA LYS A 146 -17.61 0.25 -16.06
C LYS A 146 -18.83 0.38 -16.96
N LEU A 147 -19.12 -0.67 -17.74
CA LEU A 147 -20.31 -0.75 -18.58
C LEU A 147 -21.09 -2.03 -18.26
N ALA A 148 -22.42 -1.91 -18.24
CA ALA A 148 -23.35 -3.03 -18.16
C ALA A 148 -24.03 -3.18 -19.52
N ILE A 149 -23.76 -4.27 -20.23
CA ILE A 149 -24.22 -4.51 -21.60
C ILE A 149 -25.02 -5.81 -21.69
N SER A 150 -25.93 -5.89 -22.66
CA SER A 150 -26.59 -7.12 -23.04
C SER A 150 -25.65 -8.03 -23.84
N LYS A 151 -26.05 -9.28 -24.08
CA LYS A 151 -25.25 -10.24 -24.87
C LYS A 151 -24.98 -9.76 -26.30
N ASP A 152 -25.89 -8.96 -26.83
CA ASP A 152 -25.86 -8.30 -28.14
C ASP A 152 -25.34 -6.84 -28.07
N ASN A 153 -24.59 -6.49 -27.02
CA ASN A 153 -23.86 -5.20 -26.86
C ASN A 153 -24.71 -3.93 -26.73
N PHE A 154 -26.00 -4.03 -26.38
CA PHE A 154 -26.84 -2.87 -26.10
C PHE A 154 -26.78 -2.46 -24.62
N ILE A 155 -26.90 -1.16 -24.35
CA ILE A 155 -26.91 -0.57 -23.00
C ILE A 155 -28.32 -0.12 -22.56
N TYR A 156 -29.32 -0.27 -23.42
CA TYR A 156 -30.67 0.23 -23.19
C TYR A 156 -31.72 -0.71 -23.81
N SER A 157 -32.86 -0.84 -23.13
CA SER A 157 -34.04 -1.52 -23.66
C SER A 157 -35.31 -0.81 -23.19
N LYS A 158 -36.25 -0.58 -24.11
CA LYS A 158 -37.59 -0.05 -23.77
C LYS A 158 -38.41 -1.04 -22.94
N LYS A 159 -38.18 -2.35 -23.10
CA LYS A 159 -38.97 -3.42 -22.46
C LYS A 159 -38.43 -3.83 -21.09
N LYS A 160 -37.12 -3.67 -20.86
CA LYS A 160 -36.45 -4.20 -19.67
C LYS A 160 -35.61 -3.10 -19.02
N LYS A 161 -36.03 -2.68 -17.82
CA LYS A 161 -35.35 -1.63 -17.04
C LYS A 161 -33.93 -2.02 -16.59
N ARG A 162 -33.63 -3.31 -16.47
CA ARG A 162 -32.36 -3.80 -15.91
C ARG A 162 -31.74 -4.87 -16.80
N ILE A 163 -30.52 -4.62 -17.26
CA ILE A 163 -29.78 -5.50 -18.18
C ILE A 163 -29.07 -6.62 -17.41
N THR A 164 -28.32 -6.28 -16.36
CA THR A 164 -27.54 -7.22 -15.54
C THR A 164 -28.30 -7.66 -14.28
N LYS A 165 -27.86 -8.76 -13.64
CA LYS A 165 -28.42 -9.22 -12.36
C LYS A 165 -27.98 -8.33 -11.20
N LYS A 166 -28.72 -8.35 -10.07
CA LYS A 166 -28.43 -7.56 -8.85
C LYS A 166 -27.00 -7.75 -8.32
N HIS A 167 -26.46 -8.96 -8.46
CA HIS A 167 -25.08 -9.27 -8.07
C HIS A 167 -24.02 -8.37 -8.73
N SER A 168 -24.26 -7.93 -9.98
CA SER A 168 -23.31 -7.09 -10.73
C SER A 168 -23.20 -5.64 -10.22
N ASP A 169 -24.08 -5.20 -9.32
CA ASP A 169 -24.02 -3.85 -8.75
C ASP A 169 -22.84 -3.68 -7.81
N ASN A 170 -22.45 -4.75 -7.11
CA ASN A 170 -21.42 -4.75 -6.07
C ASN A 170 -20.02 -5.17 -6.58
N ILE A 171 -19.85 -5.28 -7.90
CA ILE A 171 -18.59 -5.63 -8.57
C ILE A 171 -17.89 -4.36 -9.09
#